data_AF-A0A7Y7NAK3-F1
#
_entry.id   AF-A0A7Y7NAK3-F1
#
_cell.length_a   1.000
_cell.length_b   1.000
_cell.length_c   1.000
_cell.angle_alpha   90.00
_cell.angle_beta   90.00
_cell.angle_gamma   90.00
#
_symmetry.space_group_name_H-M   'P 1'
#
loop_
_entity.id
_entity.type
_entity.pdbx_description
1 polymer ?
#
loop_
_entity_poly.entity_id
_entity_poly.type
_entity_poly.pdbx_seq_one_letter_code
_entity_poly.pdbx_strand_id
1 'polypeptide(L)'
;MRGHLRKTCGIVSDGMKAFADIKPGDSVGVGARKVALIAAKRTAYIIADYWLAALCAALNIALKALGVRLLYAFFTMWSVNIVIAGVFLAIYAKTGHDLSLGEDLRRASDAIHEKSRLAGCLAFTGVMLQAAVWSGPEQVVIFFRKEIGSMSRMVAVMLFLTALQTGAWMYLYRTGYDAVTGLI
;
A
#
# COMPACT_ATOMS: atom_id res chain seq x y z
N MET A 1 -28.19 14.77 18.02
CA MET A 1 -26.72 14.66 17.86
C MET A 1 -26.07 13.49 18.60
N ARG A 2 -26.38 13.18 19.88
CA ARG A 2 -25.73 12.07 20.63
C ARG A 2 -25.89 10.66 20.01
N GLY A 3 -27.03 10.36 19.37
CA GLY A 3 -27.28 9.06 18.73
C GLY A 3 -26.45 8.82 17.48
N HIS A 4 -26.20 9.86 16.68
CA HIS A 4 -25.40 9.75 15.46
C HIS A 4 -23.92 9.50 15.79
N LEU A 5 -23.37 10.24 16.75
CA LEU A 5 -21.98 10.07 17.23
C LEU A 5 -21.71 8.68 17.81
N ARG A 6 -22.65 8.10 18.57
CA ARG A 6 -22.52 6.71 19.06
C ARG A 6 -22.49 5.70 17.91
N LYS A 7 -23.29 5.91 16.87
CA LYS A 7 -23.36 5.02 15.71
C LYS A 7 -22.05 5.07 14.90
N THR A 8 -21.50 6.26 14.66
CA THR A 8 -20.22 6.42 13.98
C THR A 8 -19.06 5.85 14.81
N CYS A 9 -19.04 6.10 16.11
CA CYS A 9 -18.00 5.59 17.01
C CYS A 9 -18.01 4.06 17.10
N GLY A 10 -19.20 3.44 17.08
CA GLY A 10 -19.35 1.98 17.00
C GLY A 10 -18.80 1.40 15.69
N ILE A 11 -19.11 2.02 14.55
CA ILE A 11 -18.60 1.58 13.23
C ILE A 11 -17.07 1.64 13.20
N VAL A 12 -16.48 2.74 13.68
CA VAL A 12 -15.02 2.91 13.71
C VAL A 12 -14.37 1.92 14.67
N SER A 13 -14.92 1.75 15.89
CA SER A 13 -14.40 0.80 16.88
C SER A 13 -14.40 -0.63 16.35
N ASP A 14 -15.48 -1.05 15.69
CA ASP A 14 -15.58 -2.40 15.15
C ASP A 14 -14.71 -2.59 13.90
N GLY A 15 -14.57 -1.55 13.07
CA GLY A 15 -13.58 -1.53 11.99
C GLY A 15 -12.15 -1.69 12.50
N MET A 16 -11.79 -1.03 13.62
CA MET A 16 -10.47 -1.17 14.25
C MET A 16 -10.27 -2.55 14.88
N LYS A 17 -11.29 -3.15 15.49
CA LYS A 17 -11.22 -4.53 15.99
C LYS A 17 -11.04 -5.52 14.85
N ALA A 18 -11.77 -5.34 13.75
CA ALA A 18 -11.65 -6.18 12.55
C ALA A 18 -10.28 -6.03 11.89
N PHE A 19 -9.77 -4.79 11.79
CA PHE A 19 -8.41 -4.50 11.36
C PHE A 19 -7.37 -5.27 12.20
N ALA A 20 -7.57 -5.27 13.52
CA ALA A 20 -6.71 -5.96 14.47
C ALA A 20 -7.00 -7.47 14.65
N ASP A 21 -7.95 -8.03 13.91
CA ASP A 21 -8.43 -9.41 14.07
C ASP A 21 -8.84 -9.78 15.51
N ILE A 22 -9.37 -8.82 16.26
CA ILE A 22 -9.80 -9.04 17.65
C ILE A 22 -11.16 -9.73 17.63
N LYS A 23 -11.23 -10.95 18.15
CA LYS A 23 -12.44 -11.78 18.16
C LYS A 23 -13.23 -11.61 19.47
N PRO A 24 -14.55 -11.83 19.45
CA PRO A 24 -15.35 -11.93 20.68
C PRO A 24 -14.81 -13.07 21.55
N GLY A 25 -14.36 -12.77 22.76
CA GLY A 25 -13.74 -13.74 23.67
C GLY A 25 -12.21 -13.66 23.76
N ASP A 26 -11.54 -12.86 22.92
CA ASP A 26 -10.11 -12.58 23.11
C ASP A 26 -9.89 -11.84 24.44
N SER A 27 -8.89 -12.28 25.21
CA SER A 27 -8.46 -11.55 26.41
C SER A 27 -7.81 -10.22 26.03
N VAL A 28 -7.82 -9.26 26.96
CA VAL A 28 -7.19 -7.94 26.75
C VAL A 28 -5.72 -8.08 26.32
N GLY A 29 -4.98 -9.03 26.90
CA GLY A 29 -3.59 -9.30 26.55
C GLY A 29 -3.40 -9.82 25.11
N VAL A 30 -4.30 -10.68 24.63
CA VAL A 30 -4.28 -11.16 23.24
C VAL A 30 -4.60 -10.03 22.27
N GLY A 31 -5.60 -9.21 22.57
CA GLY A 31 -5.95 -8.02 21.79
C GLY A 31 -4.78 -7.04 21.70
N ALA A 32 -4.14 -6.73 22.83
CA ALA A 32 -2.97 -5.83 22.87
C ALA A 32 -1.81 -6.36 22.01
N ARG A 33 -1.53 -7.66 22.05
CA ARG A 33 -0.48 -8.28 21.23
C ARG A 33 -0.76 -8.17 19.73
N LYS A 34 -2.00 -8.36 19.29
CA LYS A 34 -2.41 -8.21 17.88
C LYS A 34 -2.24 -6.78 17.39
N VAL A 35 -2.66 -5.81 18.20
CA VAL A 35 -2.46 -4.38 17.90
C VAL A 35 -0.97 -4.04 17.83
N ALA A 36 -0.16 -4.52 18.78
CA ALA A 36 1.28 -4.31 18.77
C ALA A 36 1.96 -4.91 17.52
N LEU A 37 1.54 -6.10 17.09
CA LEU A 37 2.06 -6.72 15.87
C LEU A 37 1.76 -5.88 14.61
N ILE A 38 0.53 -5.36 14.51
CA ILE A 38 0.14 -4.50 13.39
C ILE A 38 0.91 -3.18 13.42
N ALA A 39 1.07 -2.58 14.61
CA ALA A 39 1.88 -1.37 14.76
C ALA A 39 3.33 -1.63 14.31
N ALA A 40 3.92 -2.75 14.71
CA ALA A 40 5.28 -3.13 14.30
C ALA A 40 5.38 -3.31 12.78
N LYS A 41 4.44 -4.02 12.15
CA LYS A 41 4.36 -4.18 10.69
C LYS A 41 4.22 -2.83 9.98
N ARG A 42 3.33 -1.96 10.46
CA ARG A 42 3.11 -0.62 9.88
C ARG A 42 4.38 0.22 9.96
N THR A 43 5.06 0.22 11.10
CA THR A 43 6.31 0.96 11.28
C THR A 43 7.39 0.42 10.35
N ALA A 44 7.58 -0.89 10.28
CA ALA A 44 8.55 -1.51 9.37
C ALA A 44 8.25 -1.18 7.90
N TYR A 45 6.98 -1.23 7.51
CA TYR A 45 6.55 -0.91 6.15
C TYR A 45 6.76 0.57 5.82
N ILE A 46 6.39 1.49 6.72
CA ILE A 46 6.64 2.94 6.54
C ILE A 46 8.13 3.22 6.36
N ILE A 47 8.98 2.64 7.22
CA ILE A 47 10.43 2.81 7.10
C ILE A 47 10.88 2.32 5.73
N ALA A 48 10.52 1.10 5.32
CA ALA A 48 10.87 0.57 4.02
C ALA A 48 10.39 1.48 2.87
N ASP A 49 9.15 1.95 2.92
CA ASP A 49 8.52 2.79 1.90
C ASP A 49 9.28 4.11 1.70
N TYR A 50 9.65 4.81 2.77
CA TYR A 50 10.43 6.05 2.67
C TYR A 50 11.85 5.83 2.14
N TRP A 51 12.53 4.75 2.57
CA TRP A 51 13.86 4.43 2.06
C TRP A 51 13.82 4.04 0.57
N LEU A 52 12.81 3.28 0.16
CA LEU A 52 12.60 2.89 -1.23
C LEU A 52 12.23 4.08 -2.10
N ALA A 53 11.39 5.01 -1.61
CA ALA A 53 11.07 6.24 -2.31
C ALA A 53 12.30 7.12 -2.52
N ALA A 54 13.14 7.29 -1.48
CA ALA A 54 14.40 8.04 -1.58
C ALA A 54 15.37 7.39 -2.58
N LEU A 55 15.51 6.06 -2.54
CA LEU A 55 16.30 5.31 -3.51
C LEU A 55 15.78 5.49 -4.95
N CYS A 56 14.46 5.39 -5.15
CA CYS A 56 13.85 5.55 -6.46
C CYS A 56 14.04 6.96 -7.01
N ALA A 57 13.89 7.99 -6.16
CA ALA A 57 14.14 9.37 -6.55
C ALA A 57 15.62 9.59 -6.94
N ALA A 58 16.56 9.11 -6.11
CA ALA A 58 17.99 9.24 -6.36
C ALA A 58 18.41 8.54 -7.67
N LEU A 59 17.94 7.32 -7.91
CA LEU A 59 18.21 6.60 -9.16
C LEU A 59 17.64 7.33 -10.39
N ASN A 60 16.43 7.88 -10.29
CA ASN A 60 15.83 8.64 -11.38
C ASN A 60 16.65 9.88 -11.76
N ILE A 61 17.07 10.63 -10.74
CA ILE A 61 17.89 11.83 -10.90
C ILE A 61 19.24 11.45 -11.48
N ALA A 62 19.88 10.39 -11.00
CA ALA A 62 21.15 9.90 -11.53
C ALA A 62 21.03 9.49 -13.01
N LEU A 63 20.00 8.72 -13.37
CA LEU A 63 19.74 8.34 -14.77
C LEU A 63 19.52 9.56 -15.66
N LYS A 64 18.84 10.60 -15.14
CA LYS A 64 18.66 11.86 -15.85
C LYS A 64 19.97 12.62 -16.03
N ALA A 65 20.77 12.76 -14.99
CA ALA A 65 22.06 13.45 -15.02
C ALA A 65 23.06 12.77 -15.99
N LEU A 66 22.99 11.44 -16.11
CA LEU A 66 23.78 10.65 -17.06
C LEU A 66 23.25 10.73 -18.51
N GLY A 67 22.20 11.51 -18.78
CA GLY A 67 21.64 11.66 -20.12
C GLY A 67 20.93 10.41 -20.64
N VAL A 68 20.54 9.48 -19.77
CA VAL A 68 19.84 8.25 -20.19
C VAL A 68 18.50 8.61 -20.81
N ARG A 69 18.23 8.08 -22.01
CA ARG A 69 16.96 8.30 -22.72
C ARG A 69 15.79 7.86 -21.85
N LEU A 70 14.70 8.62 -21.91
CA LEU A 70 13.50 8.43 -21.08
C LEU A 70 12.98 6.99 -21.10
N LEU A 71 12.94 6.35 -22.28
CA LEU A 71 12.46 4.98 -22.43
C LEU A 71 13.34 3.97 -21.69
N TYR A 72 14.67 4.09 -21.76
CA TYR A 72 15.57 3.20 -21.02
C TYR A 72 15.51 3.45 -19.53
N ALA A 73 15.42 4.73 -19.11
CA ALA A 73 15.21 5.06 -17.71
C ALA A 73 13.90 4.46 -17.18
N PHE A 74 12.84 4.43 -18.00
CA PHE A 74 11.56 3.82 -17.64
C PHE A 74 11.69 2.33 -17.39
N PHE A 75 12.28 1.57 -18.32
CA PHE A 75 12.45 0.13 -18.13
C PHE A 75 13.35 -0.19 -16.93
N THR A 76 14.42 0.57 -16.71
CA THR A 76 15.29 0.40 -15.53
C THR A 76 14.52 0.62 -14.23
N MET A 77 13.81 1.74 -14.11
CA MET A 77 13.02 2.05 -12.91
C MET A 77 11.86 1.07 -12.71
N TRP A 78 11.22 0.65 -13.80
CA TRP A 78 10.14 -0.32 -13.74
C TRP A 78 10.65 -1.68 -13.25
N SER A 79 11.80 -2.16 -13.76
CA SER A 79 12.42 -3.38 -13.26
C SER A 79 12.77 -3.31 -11.78
N VAL A 80 13.30 -2.18 -11.30
CA VAL A 80 13.57 -1.96 -9.86
C VAL A 80 12.27 -2.06 -9.06
N ASN A 81 11.20 -1.39 -9.50
CA ASN A 81 9.90 -1.43 -8.83
C ASN A 81 9.26 -2.83 -8.85
N ILE A 82 9.42 -3.60 -9.93
CA ILE A 82 8.99 -5.00 -10.00
C ILE A 82 9.72 -5.84 -8.95
N VAL A 83 11.05 -5.67 -8.82
CA VAL A 83 11.84 -6.43 -7.84
C VAL A 83 11.39 -6.10 -6.42
N ILE A 84 11.20 -4.82 -6.11
CA ILE A 84 10.73 -4.36 -4.79
C ILE A 84 9.36 -4.98 -4.46
N ALA A 85 8.37 -4.79 -5.33
CA ALA A 85 7.02 -5.33 -5.13
C ALA A 85 7.03 -6.87 -5.08
N GLY A 86 7.86 -7.50 -5.91
CA GLY A 86 8.07 -8.94 -5.95
C GLY A 86 8.65 -9.50 -4.65
N VAL A 87 9.57 -8.79 -3.99
CA VAL A 87 10.11 -9.19 -2.69
C VAL A 87 9.01 -9.20 -1.61
N PHE A 88 8.19 -8.15 -1.53
CA PHE A 88 7.06 -8.13 -0.59
C PHE A 88 6.05 -9.25 -0.87
N LEU A 89 5.71 -9.46 -2.14
CA LEU A 89 4.79 -10.53 -2.54
C LEU A 89 5.38 -11.92 -2.25
N ALA A 90 6.69 -12.11 -2.43
CA ALA A 90 7.38 -13.36 -2.11
C ALA A 90 7.45 -13.62 -0.60
N ILE A 91 7.70 -12.59 0.21
CA ILE A 91 7.65 -12.68 1.68
C ILE A 91 6.24 -13.11 2.10
N TYR A 92 5.21 -12.48 1.54
CA TYR A 92 3.82 -12.84 1.81
C TYR A 92 3.53 -14.30 1.41
N ALA A 93 3.92 -14.72 0.20
CA ALA A 93 3.69 -16.08 -0.27
C ALA A 93 4.40 -17.15 0.58
N LYS A 94 5.59 -16.83 1.12
CA LYS A 94 6.39 -17.77 1.93
C LYS A 94 5.96 -17.82 3.39
N THR A 95 5.62 -16.68 3.98
CA THR A 95 5.37 -16.57 5.43
C THR A 95 3.89 -16.54 5.78
N GLY A 96 3.01 -16.26 4.82
CA GLY A 96 1.61 -15.93 5.06
C GLY A 96 1.43 -14.60 5.81
N HIS A 97 2.51 -13.87 6.09
CA HIS A 97 2.46 -12.60 6.79
C HIS A 97 2.51 -11.45 5.80
N ASP A 98 1.38 -10.77 5.69
CA ASP A 98 1.29 -9.51 4.96
C ASP A 98 1.94 -8.39 5.78
N LEU A 99 3.05 -7.84 5.26
CA LEU A 99 3.73 -6.67 5.81
C LEU A 99 3.10 -5.36 5.33
N SER A 100 2.46 -5.38 4.16
CA SER A 100 1.80 -4.21 3.56
C SER A 100 0.46 -3.88 4.23
N LEU A 101 -0.07 -4.80 5.07
CA LEU A 101 -1.36 -4.68 5.75
C LEU A 101 -2.57 -4.65 4.81
N GLY A 102 -2.42 -5.06 3.54
CA GLY A 102 -3.52 -5.20 2.58
C GLY A 102 -4.64 -6.11 3.08
N GLU A 103 -4.33 -7.26 3.67
CA GLU A 103 -5.35 -8.16 4.24
C GLU A 103 -6.04 -7.53 5.47
N ASP A 104 -5.27 -6.87 6.33
CA ASP A 104 -5.78 -6.20 7.53
C ASP A 104 -6.74 -5.07 7.14
N LEU A 105 -6.34 -4.23 6.18
CA LEU A 105 -7.17 -3.17 5.60
C LEU A 105 -8.41 -3.72 4.92
N ARG A 106 -8.30 -4.88 4.25
CA ARG A 106 -9.45 -5.52 3.62
C ARG A 106 -10.47 -5.99 4.64
N ARG A 107 -10.02 -6.64 5.72
CA ARG A 107 -10.90 -7.05 6.83
C ARG A 107 -11.61 -5.87 7.48
N ALA A 108 -10.90 -4.77 7.70
CA ALA A 108 -11.49 -3.55 8.23
C ALA A 108 -12.56 -2.98 7.27
N SER A 109 -12.25 -2.92 5.97
CA SER A 109 -13.15 -2.38 4.95
C SER A 109 -14.41 -3.24 4.78
N ASP A 110 -14.25 -4.58 4.77
CA ASP A 110 -15.37 -5.54 4.73
C ASP A 110 -16.30 -5.35 5.95
N ALA A 111 -15.73 -5.26 7.16
CA ALA A 111 -16.50 -5.07 8.40
C ALA A 111 -17.23 -3.72 8.45
N ILE A 112 -16.61 -2.65 7.94
CA ILE A 112 -17.26 -1.33 7.83
C ILE A 112 -18.39 -1.38 6.80
N HIS A 113 -18.16 -2.04 5.65
CA HIS A 113 -19.15 -2.15 4.59
C HIS A 113 -20.41 -2.91 5.02
N GLU A 114 -20.25 -3.97 5.81
CA GLU A 114 -21.36 -4.75 6.36
C GLU A 114 -22.30 -3.88 7.22
N LYS A 115 -21.74 -2.91 7.95
CA LYS A 115 -22.53 -1.98 8.79
C LYS A 115 -23.04 -0.75 8.03
N SER A 116 -22.28 -0.27 7.05
CA SER A 116 -22.62 0.89 6.24
C SER A 116 -21.96 0.80 4.87
N ARG A 117 -22.78 0.54 3.85
CA ARG A 117 -22.32 0.44 2.45
C ARG A 117 -21.53 1.67 2.01
N LEU A 118 -22.01 2.86 2.39
CA LEU A 118 -21.43 4.14 1.98
C LEU A 118 -20.09 4.40 2.68
N ALA A 119 -19.99 4.11 3.99
CA ALA A 119 -18.73 4.22 4.72
C ALA A 119 -17.71 3.17 4.26
N GLY A 120 -18.17 1.95 3.95
CA GLY A 120 -17.33 0.91 3.35
C GLY A 120 -16.78 1.36 2.01
N CYS A 121 -17.62 1.86 1.09
CA CYS A 121 -17.19 2.33 -0.22
C CYS A 121 -16.15 3.46 -0.14
N LEU A 122 -16.31 4.39 0.81
CA LEU A 122 -15.32 5.43 1.09
C LEU A 122 -14.00 4.85 1.62
N ALA A 123 -14.04 3.88 2.53
CA ALA A 123 -12.85 3.21 3.04
C ALA A 123 -12.10 2.45 1.93
N PHE A 124 -12.83 1.71 1.08
CA PHE A 124 -12.31 1.05 -0.10
C PHE A 124 -11.60 2.02 -1.04
N THR A 125 -12.25 3.15 -1.35
CA THR A 125 -11.70 4.18 -2.25
C THR A 125 -10.46 4.83 -1.66
N GLY A 126 -10.47 5.15 -0.36
CA GLY A 126 -9.32 5.73 0.34
C GLY A 126 -8.10 4.82 0.32
N VAL A 127 -8.29 3.52 0.59
CA VAL A 127 -7.21 2.52 0.52
C VAL A 127 -6.70 2.38 -0.91
N MET A 128 -7.59 2.33 -1.91
CA MET A 128 -7.19 2.28 -3.33
C MET A 128 -6.35 3.48 -3.74
N LEU A 129 -6.77 4.70 -3.41
CA LEU A 129 -6.03 5.91 -3.76
C LEU A 129 -4.67 5.97 -3.06
N GLN A 130 -4.63 5.66 -1.77
CA GLN A 130 -3.38 5.62 -1.02
C GLN A 130 -2.42 4.58 -1.60
N ALA A 131 -2.92 3.40 -1.96
CA ALA A 131 -2.09 2.30 -2.46
C ALA A 131 -1.75 2.40 -3.95
N ALA A 132 -2.47 3.21 -4.72
CA ALA A 132 -2.12 3.50 -6.11
C ALA A 132 -1.08 4.63 -6.24
N VAL A 133 -1.12 5.60 -5.31
CA VAL A 133 -0.27 6.80 -5.39
C VAL A 133 0.99 6.65 -4.54
N TRP A 134 0.83 6.23 -3.29
CA TRP A 134 1.88 6.32 -2.28
C TRP A 134 2.40 4.95 -1.85
N SER A 135 1.51 4.06 -1.39
CA SER A 135 1.93 2.72 -0.98
C SER A 135 2.24 1.84 -2.19
N GLY A 136 2.92 0.73 -1.95
CA GLY A 136 3.36 -0.14 -3.03
C GLY A 136 2.21 -0.92 -3.68
N PRO A 137 2.33 -1.25 -4.98
CA PRO A 137 1.28 -1.94 -5.74
C PRO A 137 1.01 -3.35 -5.22
N GLU A 138 1.94 -3.94 -4.47
CA GLU A 138 1.72 -5.19 -3.73
C GLU A 138 0.56 -5.09 -2.73
N GLN A 139 0.37 -3.93 -2.08
CA GLN A 139 -0.70 -3.74 -1.10
C GLN A 139 -2.07 -3.82 -1.77
N VAL A 140 -2.21 -3.22 -2.96
CA VAL A 140 -3.43 -3.30 -3.78
C VAL A 140 -3.72 -4.74 -4.16
N VAL A 141 -2.71 -5.45 -4.63
CA VAL A 141 -2.84 -6.83 -5.10
C VAL A 141 -3.21 -7.78 -3.96
N ILE A 142 -2.65 -7.59 -2.77
CA ILE A 142 -2.99 -8.38 -1.57
C ILE A 142 -4.40 -8.01 -1.09
N PHE A 143 -4.76 -6.72 -1.08
CA PHE A 143 -6.09 -6.26 -0.69
C PHE A 143 -7.21 -6.84 -1.57
N PHE A 144 -7.00 -6.92 -2.89
CA PHE A 144 -7.95 -7.50 -3.86
C PHE A 144 -7.70 -8.98 -4.14
N ARG A 145 -6.94 -9.68 -3.28
CA ARG A 145 -6.63 -11.10 -3.49
C ARG A 145 -7.88 -11.95 -3.69
N LYS A 146 -8.97 -11.68 -2.95
CA LYS A 146 -10.25 -12.41 -3.05
C LYS A 146 -10.88 -12.26 -4.44
N GLU A 147 -10.80 -11.08 -5.05
CA GLU A 147 -11.35 -10.77 -6.38
C GLU A 147 -10.44 -11.21 -7.52
N ILE A 148 -9.12 -11.06 -7.35
CA ILE A 148 -8.13 -11.43 -8.37
C ILE A 148 -8.03 -12.96 -8.49
N GLY A 149 -8.08 -13.66 -7.35
CA GLY A 149 -8.16 -15.12 -7.26
C GLY A 149 -6.80 -15.82 -7.42
N SER A 150 -6.18 -15.78 -8.60
CA SER A 150 -4.97 -16.54 -8.90
C SER A 150 -3.68 -15.74 -8.72
N MET A 151 -2.61 -16.42 -8.30
CA MET A 151 -1.27 -15.82 -8.15
C MET A 151 -0.75 -15.23 -9.46
N SER A 152 -1.02 -15.88 -10.60
CA SER A 152 -0.64 -15.37 -11.92
C SER A 152 -1.32 -14.04 -12.26
N ARG A 153 -2.61 -13.90 -11.92
CA ARG A 153 -3.33 -12.64 -12.09
C ARG A 153 -2.85 -11.58 -11.11
N MET A 154 -2.51 -11.96 -9.88
CA MET A 154 -1.90 -11.06 -8.89
C MET A 154 -0.58 -10.47 -9.41
N VAL A 155 0.29 -11.31 -9.98
CA VAL A 155 1.53 -10.87 -10.62
C VAL A 155 1.25 -9.95 -11.82
N ALA A 156 0.31 -10.31 -12.69
CA ALA A 156 -0.04 -9.46 -13.85
C ALA A 156 -0.55 -8.07 -13.42
N VAL A 157 -1.43 -8.00 -12.42
CA VAL A 157 -1.92 -6.73 -11.86
C VAL A 157 -0.78 -5.96 -11.21
N MET A 158 0.11 -6.62 -10.48
CA MET A 158 1.30 -5.99 -9.89
C MET A 158 2.22 -5.39 -10.97
N LEU A 159 2.48 -6.11 -12.06
CA LEU A 159 3.28 -5.63 -13.19
C LEU A 159 2.67 -4.40 -13.86
N PHE A 160 1.34 -4.41 -14.04
CA PHE A 160 0.62 -3.28 -14.60
C PHE A 160 0.65 -2.05 -13.68
N LEU A 161 0.37 -2.23 -12.39
CA LEU A 161 0.36 -1.13 -11.42
C LEU A 161 1.77 -0.54 -11.21
N THR A 162 2.80 -1.39 -11.12
CA THR A 162 4.20 -0.93 -11.05
C THR A 162 4.58 -0.11 -12.29
N ALA A 163 4.10 -0.45 -13.48
CA ALA A 163 4.37 0.32 -14.69
C ALA A 163 3.74 1.72 -14.63
N LEU A 164 2.46 1.80 -14.25
CA LEU A 164 1.75 3.07 -14.09
C LEU A 164 2.41 3.96 -13.03
N GLN A 165 2.70 3.39 -11.87
CA GLN A 165 3.34 4.10 -10.76
C GLN A 165 4.75 4.57 -11.14
N THR A 166 5.51 3.74 -11.86
CA THR A 166 6.83 4.13 -12.40
C THR A 166 6.71 5.34 -13.31
N GLY A 167 5.76 5.33 -14.25
CA GLY A 167 5.53 6.46 -15.17
C GLY A 167 5.18 7.76 -14.43
N ALA A 168 4.24 7.69 -13.48
CA ALA A 168 3.80 8.83 -12.71
C ALA A 168 4.94 9.44 -11.86
N TRP A 169 5.66 8.62 -11.10
CA TRP A 169 6.74 9.10 -10.24
C TRP A 169 7.96 9.55 -11.03
N MET A 170 8.32 8.87 -12.12
CA MET A 170 9.36 9.36 -13.03
C MET A 170 9.04 10.75 -13.57
N TYR A 171 7.80 10.97 -14.00
CA TYR A 171 7.39 12.28 -14.47
C TYR A 171 7.56 13.36 -13.38
N LEU A 172 7.10 13.09 -12.16
CA LEU A 172 7.23 14.00 -11.02
C LEU A 172 8.70 14.27 -10.66
N TYR A 173 9.54 13.23 -10.54
CA TYR A 173 10.94 13.41 -10.16
C TYR A 173 11.75 14.14 -11.23
N ARG A 174 11.49 13.84 -12.50
CA ARG A 174 12.22 14.49 -13.60
C ARG A 174 11.78 15.94 -13.77
N THR A 175 10.50 16.25 -13.69
CA THR A 175 10.02 17.64 -13.74
C THR A 175 10.48 18.44 -12.52
N GLY A 176 10.48 17.84 -11.34
CA GLY A 176 11.07 18.44 -10.14
C GLY A 176 12.56 18.75 -10.29
N TYR A 177 13.34 17.83 -10.87
CA TYR A 177 14.75 18.08 -11.18
C TYR A 177 14.94 19.27 -12.13
N ASP A 178 14.17 19.33 -13.24
CA ASP A 178 14.28 20.44 -14.21
C ASP A 178 13.94 21.78 -13.56
N ALA A 179 12.93 21.82 -12.70
CA ALA A 179 12.56 23.04 -11.97
C ALA A 179 13.71 23.51 -11.06
N VAL A 180 14.37 22.60 -10.35
CA VAL A 180 15.48 22.94 -9.45
C VAL A 180 16.72 23.37 -10.23
N THR A 181 17.11 22.64 -11.27
CA THR A 181 18.32 22.95 -12.04
C THR A 181 18.14 24.09 -13.03
N GLY A 182 16.90 24.39 -13.45
CA GLY A 182 16.60 25.55 -14.30
C GLY A 182 16.49 26.87 -13.51
N LEU A 183 16.46 26.81 -12.18
CA LEU A 183 16.51 27.98 -11.27
C LEU A 183 17.95 28.38 -10.89
N ILE A 184 18.94 27.52 -11.16
CA ILE A 184 20.37 27.72 -10.90
C ILE A 184 21.06 28.06 -12.23
#